data_AF-U2Z357-F1
#
_entry.id   AF-U2Z357-F1
#
_cell.length_a   1.000
_cell.length_b   1.000
_cell.length_c   1.000
_cell.angle_alpha   90.00
_cell.angle_beta   90.00
_cell.angle_gamma   90.00
#
_symmetry.space_group_name_H-M   'P 1'
#
loop_
_entity.id
_entity.type
_entity.pdbx_description
1 polymer ?
#
loop_
_entity_poly.entity_id
_entity_poly.type
_entity_poly.pdbx_seq_one_letter_code
_entity_poly.pdbx_strand_id
1 'polypeptide(L)'
;MAGRLQRGTHDCLTAACATSLALWGRDPLAGGPPRYRTFTAAQRIIRAAGGILAWSRQTFEGAGMRLTDTPGPGDLALIETSRAKGGATYALCIGTGEYAAKATDGLAIVQGEIIGAWAWE
;
A
#
# COMPACT_ATOMS: atom_id res chain seq x y z
N MET A 1 -0.64 15.16 -14.52
CA MET A 1 -0.30 13.73 -14.32
C MET A 1 -1.42 12.88 -14.90
N ALA A 2 -1.16 12.06 -15.91
CA ALA A 2 -2.16 11.17 -16.52
C ALA A 2 -1.54 9.77 -16.68
N GLY A 3 -1.31 9.09 -15.56
CA GLY A 3 -0.99 7.66 -15.54
C GLY A 3 -2.25 6.86 -15.21
N ARG A 4 -2.53 5.80 -15.96
CA ARG A 4 -3.64 4.87 -15.64
C ARG A 4 -3.30 4.14 -14.34
N LEU A 5 -4.20 4.16 -13.36
CA LEU A 5 -4.09 3.31 -12.17
C LEU A 5 -4.13 1.84 -12.61
N GLN A 6 -3.05 1.11 -12.36
CA GLN A 6 -2.97 -0.31 -12.71
C GLN A 6 -3.92 -1.13 -11.80
N ARG A 7 -4.85 -1.85 -12.43
CA ARG A 7 -5.81 -2.71 -11.72
C ARG A 7 -5.31 -4.16 -11.69
N GLY A 8 -4.66 -4.57 -10.60
CA GLY A 8 -4.58 -5.99 -10.23
C GLY A 8 -5.89 -6.47 -9.61
N THR A 9 -6.23 -7.75 -9.83
CA THR A 9 -7.38 -8.42 -9.18
C THR A 9 -7.04 -8.70 -7.72
N HIS A 10 -7.87 -8.21 -6.78
CA HIS A 10 -7.62 -8.29 -5.32
C HIS A 10 -6.35 -7.58 -4.83
N ASP A 11 -5.90 -6.57 -5.56
CA ASP A 11 -4.65 -5.88 -5.31
C ASP A 11 -4.89 -4.42 -4.91
N CYS A 12 -4.61 -4.11 -3.65
CA CYS A 12 -4.65 -2.76 -3.10
C CYS A 12 -3.27 -2.07 -3.11
N LEU A 13 -2.20 -2.77 -3.50
CA LEU A 13 -0.83 -2.30 -3.33
C LEU A 13 -0.24 -1.69 -4.60
N THR A 14 -0.41 -2.32 -5.76
CA THR A 14 0.30 -1.91 -6.98
C THR A 14 0.00 -0.47 -7.38
N ALA A 15 -1.23 0.02 -7.15
CA ALA A 15 -1.57 1.41 -7.43
C ALA A 15 -0.82 2.39 -6.52
N ALA A 16 -0.66 2.06 -5.24
CA ALA A 16 0.08 2.88 -4.28
C ALA A 16 1.58 2.87 -4.62
N CYS A 17 2.16 1.71 -4.92
CA CYS A 17 3.57 1.59 -5.34
C CYS A 17 3.85 2.28 -6.69
N ALA A 18 2.95 2.15 -7.67
CA ALA A 18 3.06 2.87 -8.94
C ALA A 18 3.01 4.40 -8.75
N THR A 19 2.26 4.87 -7.75
CA THR A 19 2.25 6.30 -7.41
C THR A 19 3.55 6.72 -6.72
N SER A 20 4.10 5.88 -5.84
CA SER A 20 5.45 6.10 -5.29
C SER A 20 6.50 6.23 -6.41
N LEU A 21 6.44 5.37 -7.43
CA LEU A 21 7.32 5.50 -8.60
C LEU A 21 7.13 6.83 -9.33
N ALA A 22 5.90 7.29 -9.49
CA ALA A 22 5.60 8.56 -10.16
C ALA A 22 6.05 9.80 -9.36
N LEU A 23 5.98 9.74 -8.02
CA LEU A 23 6.34 10.85 -7.13
C LEU A 23 7.84 10.91 -6.84
N TRP A 24 8.45 9.75 -6.60
CA TRP A 24 9.80 9.64 -6.03
C TRP A 24 10.81 9.01 -7.00
N GLY A 25 10.37 8.51 -8.15
CA GLY A 25 11.23 7.72 -9.05
C GLY A 25 11.60 6.35 -8.49
N ARG A 26 10.96 5.91 -7.39
CA ARG A 26 11.28 4.68 -6.66
C ARG A 26 10.02 3.82 -6.50
N ASP A 27 10.08 2.58 -7.03
CA ASP A 27 9.02 1.58 -6.89
C ASP A 27 9.37 0.61 -5.76
N PRO A 28 8.58 0.55 -4.66
CA PRO A 28 8.78 -0.44 -3.61
C PRO A 28 8.65 -1.89 -4.09
N LEU A 29 8.03 -2.11 -5.25
CA LEU A 29 7.87 -3.42 -5.89
C LEU A 29 8.84 -3.64 -7.06
N ALA A 30 9.94 -2.89 -7.17
CA ALA A 30 10.92 -3.04 -8.25
C ALA A 30 11.48 -4.48 -8.37
N GLY A 31 11.57 -5.22 -7.25
CA GLY A 31 11.94 -6.65 -7.23
C GLY A 31 10.89 -7.61 -7.79
N GLY A 32 9.71 -7.09 -8.14
CA GLY A 32 8.57 -7.80 -8.72
C GLY A 32 7.34 -7.78 -7.81
N PRO A 33 6.13 -7.56 -8.36
CA PRO A 33 4.90 -7.56 -7.58
C PRO A 33 4.57 -8.98 -7.08
N PRO A 34 3.92 -9.11 -5.90
CA PRO A 34 3.44 -10.40 -5.43
C PRO A 34 2.46 -11.01 -6.44
N ARG A 35 2.65 -12.30 -6.75
CA ARG A 35 1.82 -13.02 -7.72
C ARG A 35 0.69 -13.78 -7.03
N TYR A 36 -0.53 -13.27 -7.15
CA TYR A 36 -1.75 -13.97 -6.74
C TYR A 36 -2.91 -13.59 -7.67
N ARG A 37 -3.94 -14.44 -7.73
CA ARG A 37 -5.17 -14.18 -8.51
C ARG A 37 -6.43 -14.12 -7.65
N THR A 38 -6.35 -14.56 -6.40
CA THR A 38 -7.50 -14.64 -5.49
C THR A 38 -7.14 -14.04 -4.14
N PHE A 39 -8.16 -13.54 -3.43
CA PHE A 39 -7.99 -13.05 -2.07
C PHE A 39 -7.41 -14.13 -1.14
N THR A 40 -7.86 -15.38 -1.26
CA THR A 40 -7.31 -16.50 -0.48
C THR A 40 -5.83 -16.74 -0.74
N ALA A 41 -5.37 -16.62 -1.99
CA ALA A 41 -3.96 -16.72 -2.32
C ALA A 41 -3.14 -15.57 -1.72
N ALA A 42 -3.66 -14.34 -1.76
CA ALA A 42 -3.03 -13.20 -1.09
C ALA A 42 -2.92 -13.42 0.43
N GLN A 43 -3.98 -13.90 1.08
CA GLN A 43 -3.99 -14.21 2.51
C GLN A 43 -2.98 -15.30 2.89
N ARG A 44 -2.75 -16.31 2.02
CA ARG A 44 -1.71 -17.32 2.25
C ARG A 44 -0.30 -16.72 2.26
N ILE A 45 -0.01 -15.82 1.33
CA ILE A 45 1.28 -15.10 1.27
C ILE A 45 1.47 -14.28 2.55
N ILE A 46 0.45 -13.50 2.91
CA ILE A 46 0.45 -12.67 4.12
C ILE A 46 0.67 -13.53 5.38
N ARG A 47 -0.05 -14.65 5.51
CA ARG A 47 0.09 -15.55 6.66
C ARG A 47 1.48 -16.17 6.73
N ALA A 48 2.03 -16.59 5.59
CA ALA A 48 3.38 -17.17 5.54
C ALA A 48 4.47 -16.17 5.97
N ALA A 49 4.26 -14.87 5.71
CA ALA A 49 5.15 -13.81 6.14
C ALA A 49 4.97 -13.39 7.62
N GLY A 50 4.03 -13.98 8.35
CA GLY A 50 3.75 -13.64 9.75
C GLY A 50 2.72 -12.51 9.94
N GLY A 51 1.94 -12.18 8.89
CA GLY A 51 0.90 -11.16 8.92
C GLY A 51 1.19 -9.98 7.99
N ILE A 52 0.19 -9.11 7.78
CA ILE A 52 0.27 -8.05 6.76
C ILE A 52 1.31 -6.99 7.09
N LEU A 53 1.48 -6.65 8.38
CA LEU A 53 2.52 -5.73 8.83
C LEU A 53 3.92 -6.32 8.61
N ALA A 54 4.15 -7.58 8.98
CA ALA A 54 5.42 -8.25 8.77
C ALA A 54 5.78 -8.35 7.28
N TRP A 55 4.80 -8.70 6.44
CA TRP A 55 4.93 -8.69 4.98
C TRP A 55 5.27 -7.29 4.45
N SER A 56 4.61 -6.24 4.96
CA SER A 56 4.85 -4.85 4.56
C SER A 56 6.26 -4.41 4.90
N ARG A 57 6.74 -4.69 6.13
CA ARG A 57 8.10 -4.37 6.56
C ARG A 57 9.13 -5.03 5.64
N GLN A 58 9.01 -6.34 5.40
CA GLN A 58 9.91 -7.06 4.50
C GLN A 58 9.95 -6.45 3.10
N THR A 59 8.79 -6.03 2.58
CA THR A 59 8.67 -5.48 1.23
C THR A 59 9.22 -4.04 1.15
N PHE A 60 8.75 -3.14 2.00
CA PHE A 60 9.05 -1.72 1.91
C PHE A 60 10.42 -1.37 2.49
N GLU A 61 10.82 -1.97 3.60
CA GLU A 61 12.17 -1.78 4.15
C GLU A 61 13.22 -2.44 3.27
N GLY A 62 12.90 -3.60 2.68
CA GLY A 62 13.73 -4.24 1.65
C GLY A 62 13.92 -3.39 0.40
N ALA A 63 12.95 -2.51 0.09
CA ALA A 63 13.06 -1.53 -0.99
C ALA A 63 13.81 -0.24 -0.60
N GLY A 64 14.17 -0.08 0.68
CA GLY A 64 14.86 1.10 1.22
C GLY A 64 13.94 2.20 1.73
N MET A 65 12.67 1.90 2.03
CA MET A 65 11.81 2.80 2.80
C MET A 65 12.03 2.57 4.30
N ARG A 66 11.63 3.54 5.13
CA ARG A 66 11.69 3.40 6.59
C ARG A 66 10.33 3.59 7.22
N LEU A 67 10.05 2.78 8.25
CA LEU A 67 8.86 2.94 9.06
C LEU A 67 8.84 4.33 9.71
N THR A 68 7.70 5.01 9.70
CA THR A 68 7.50 6.34 10.29
C THR A 68 6.19 6.40 11.07
N ASP A 69 6.21 7.13 12.19
CA ASP A 69 5.02 7.42 12.99
C ASP A 69 4.33 8.73 12.55
N THR A 70 4.96 9.49 11.67
CA THR A 70 4.47 10.79 11.18
C THR A 70 4.50 10.82 9.64
N PRO A 71 3.63 10.05 8.96
CA PRO A 71 3.62 10.01 7.50
C PRO A 71 3.21 11.36 6.91
N GLY A 72 3.98 11.86 5.96
CA GLY A 72 3.70 13.05 5.18
C GLY A 72 3.07 12.73 3.81
N PRO A 73 2.63 13.76 3.08
CA PRO A 73 2.09 13.58 1.74
C PRO A 73 3.05 12.82 0.81
N GLY A 74 2.55 11.74 0.19
CA GLY A 74 3.33 10.87 -0.70
C GLY A 74 3.90 9.61 -0.04
N ASP A 75 3.83 9.50 1.29
CA ASP A 75 4.23 8.30 2.02
C ASP A 75 3.19 7.18 1.86
N LEU A 76 3.66 5.93 1.94
CA LEU A 76 2.79 4.76 1.88
C LEU A 76 2.30 4.39 3.28
N ALA A 77 0.99 4.19 3.42
CA ALA A 77 0.38 3.76 4.66
C ALA A 77 -0.40 2.46 4.46
N LEU A 78 -0.27 1.55 5.41
CA LEU A 78 -1.20 0.46 5.65
C LEU A 78 -2.17 0.92 6.73
N ILE A 79 -3.45 1.05 6.37
CA ILE A 79 -4.47 1.54 7.28
C ILE A 79 -5.55 0.49 7.53
N GLU A 80 -6.10 0.48 8.74
CA GLU A 80 -7.29 -0.28 9.07
C GLU A 80 -8.54 0.47 8.60
N THR A 81 -9.45 -0.23 7.93
CA THR A 81 -10.74 0.32 7.49
C THR A 81 -11.76 -0.77 7.22
N SER A 82 -12.99 -0.55 7.67
CA SER A 82 -14.14 -1.44 7.41
C SER A 82 -14.52 -1.52 5.92
N ARG A 83 -14.01 -0.59 5.09
CA ARG A 83 -14.23 -0.60 3.64
C ARG A 83 -13.35 -1.62 2.89
N ALA A 84 -12.32 -2.15 3.53
CA ALA A 84 -11.41 -3.11 2.91
C ALA A 84 -11.85 -4.57 3.16
N LYS A 85 -11.81 -5.41 2.12
CA LYS A 85 -12.21 -6.84 2.16
C LYS A 85 -11.42 -7.69 3.17
N GLY A 86 -10.29 -7.20 3.69
CA GLY A 86 -9.47 -7.86 4.71
C GLY A 86 -9.23 -7.01 5.95
N GLY A 87 -10.05 -6.00 6.21
CA GLY A 87 -9.91 -5.07 7.34
C GLY A 87 -8.82 -4.01 7.15
N ALA A 88 -7.87 -4.20 6.24
CA ALA A 88 -6.82 -3.23 5.96
C ALA A 88 -6.57 -3.03 4.45
N THR A 89 -6.05 -1.86 4.10
CA THR A 89 -5.67 -1.51 2.73
C THR A 89 -4.41 -0.64 2.72
N TYR A 90 -3.61 -0.75 1.65
CA TYR A 90 -2.59 0.23 1.37
C TYR A 90 -3.21 1.49 0.77
N ALA A 91 -2.63 2.63 1.13
CA ALA A 91 -3.04 3.95 0.69
C ALA A 91 -1.83 4.89 0.68
N LEU A 92 -1.98 6.05 0.05
CA LEU A 92 -0.98 7.12 0.12
C LEU A 92 -1.47 8.15 1.14
N CYS A 93 -0.58 8.60 2.03
CA CYS A 93 -0.84 9.78 2.82
C CYS A 93 -0.94 10.99 1.87
N ILE A 94 -2.01 11.78 1.99
CA ILE A 94 -2.19 13.04 1.24
C ILE A 94 -2.32 14.26 2.15
N GLY A 95 -2.49 14.03 3.45
CA GLY A 95 -2.64 15.02 4.50
C GLY A 95 -2.75 14.33 5.86
N THR A 96 -2.69 15.09 6.95
CA THR A 96 -2.75 14.54 8.31
C THR A 96 -4.05 13.77 8.52
N GLY A 97 -3.96 12.43 8.63
CA GLY A 97 -5.11 11.55 8.83
C GLY A 97 -5.95 11.30 7.56
N GLU A 98 -5.50 11.75 6.38
CA GLU A 98 -6.19 11.56 5.11
C GLU A 98 -5.37 10.69 4.16
N TYR A 99 -6.00 9.64 3.65
CA TYR A 99 -5.34 8.68 2.78
C TYR A 99 -6.08 8.46 1.47
N ALA A 100 -5.34 8.44 0.37
CA ALA A 100 -5.86 8.08 -0.94
C ALA A 100 -5.66 6.59 -1.18
N ALA A 101 -6.76 5.82 -1.19
CA ALA A 101 -6.76 4.38 -1.42
C ALA A 101 -7.44 4.04 -2.75
N LYS A 102 -7.02 2.93 -3.37
CA LYS A 102 -7.67 2.41 -4.57
C LYS A 102 -9.09 1.93 -4.24
N ALA A 103 -10.06 2.30 -5.08
CA ALA A 103 -11.45 1.89 -5.01
C ALA A 103 -11.95 1.32 -6.35
N THR A 104 -13.14 0.71 -6.35
CA THR A 104 -13.75 0.13 -7.56
C THR A 104 -13.88 1.15 -8.69
N ASP A 105 -14.18 2.42 -8.37
CA ASP A 105 -14.43 3.47 -9.35
C ASP A 105 -13.25 4.44 -9.52
N GLY A 106 -12.06 4.09 -8.98
CA GLY A 106 -10.86 4.91 -9.08
C GLY A 106 -10.12 5.02 -7.75
N LEU A 107 -10.12 6.22 -7.17
CA LEU A 107 -9.54 6.52 -5.88
C LEU A 107 -10.65 6.93 -4.90
N ALA A 108 -10.50 6.54 -3.66
CA ALA A 108 -11.31 7.03 -2.55
C ALA A 108 -10.39 7.69 -1.53
N ILE A 109 -10.82 8.85 -1.02
CA ILE A 109 -10.23 9.39 0.20
C ILE A 109 -10.87 8.64 1.37
N VAL A 110 -10.01 8.05 2.19
CA VAL A 110 -10.40 7.24 3.33
C VAL A 110 -9.68 7.75 4.57
N GLN A 111 -10.39 7.67 5.68
CA GLN A 111 -9.83 7.79 7.02
C GLN A 111 -9.72 6.39 7.61
N GLY A 112 -8.68 6.18 8.40
CA GLY A 112 -8.38 4.90 9.03
C GLY A 112 -7.23 5.03 10.01
N GLU A 113 -7.14 4.09 10.94
CA GLU A 113 -6.00 4.02 11.86
C GLU A 113 -4.79 3.46 11.13
N ILE A 114 -3.62 4.07 11.35
CA ILE A 114 -2.37 3.57 10.78
C ILE A 114 -1.98 2.28 11.49
N ILE A 115 -1.83 1.20 10.73
CA ILE A 115 -1.18 -0.03 11.18
C ILE A 115 0.34 0.08 11.00
N GLY A 116 0.77 0.73 9.91
CA GLY A 116 2.16 1.09 9.66
C GLY A 116 2.25 2.05 8.47
N ALA A 117 3.27 2.91 8.47
CA ALA A 117 3.53 3.82 7.36
C ALA A 117 5.02 3.88 7.04
N TRP A 118 5.36 4.10 5.78
CA TRP A 118 6.72 4.07 5.27
C TRP A 118 6.99 5.28 4.40
N ALA A 119 8.13 5.91 4.65
CA ALA A 119 8.64 7.06 3.92
C ALA A 119 9.95 6.69 3.20
N TRP A 120 10.21 7.38 2.10
CA TRP A 120 11.55 7.41 1.52
C TRP A 120 12.42 8.39 2.33
N GLU A 121 13.68 8.03 2.57
CA GLU A 121 14.70 9.00 3.03
C GLU A 121 15.08 9.99 1.93
#